data_AF-A0A8T4Y9U9-F1
#
_entry.id   AF-A0A8T4Y9U9-F1
#
_cell.length_a   1.000
_cell.length_b   1.000
_cell.length_c   1.000
_cell.angle_alpha   90.00
_cell.angle_beta   90.00
_cell.angle_gamma   90.00
#
_symmetry.space_group_name_H-M   'P 1'
#
loop_
_entity.id
_entity.type
_entity.pdbx_description
1 polymer ?
#
loop_
_entity_poly.entity_id
_entity_poly.type
_entity_poly.pdbx_seq_one_letter_code
_entity_poly.pdbx_strand_id
1 'polypeptide(L)'
;MENDKLVTTADQAGTTALRKAMEDMSYNFKFIYNCPGSPPEINKIENFAKAARAVSLLKCSKIGMMGFRDMNLYATLFDGVSLRSKIGPEVEVFEMLEII
;
A
#
# COMPACT_ATOMS: atom_id res chain seq x y z
N MET A 1 9.40 34.47 4.31
CA MET A 1 10.57 34.95 5.07
C MET A 1 10.26 36.35 5.52
N GLU A 2 10.57 36.67 6.78
CA GLU A 2 10.42 38.02 7.32
C GLU A 2 11.76 38.39 7.97
N ASN A 3 12.41 39.46 7.51
CA ASN A 3 13.71 39.91 8.01
C ASN A 3 14.77 38.79 8.12
N ASP A 4 14.99 38.02 7.04
CA ASP A 4 15.88 36.85 6.98
C ASP A 4 15.56 35.69 7.95
N LYS A 5 14.40 35.74 8.61
CA LYS A 5 13.89 34.66 9.45
C LYS A 5 12.84 33.84 8.72
N LEU A 6 12.88 32.54 8.94
CA LEU A 6 11.80 31.63 8.55
C LEU A 6 10.66 31.78 9.57
N VAL A 7 9.57 32.42 9.14
CA VAL A 7 8.31 32.49 9.88
C VAL A 7 7.34 31.52 9.21
N THR A 8 6.73 30.62 10.01
CA THR A 8 5.82 29.55 9.56
C THR A 8 4.57 29.54 10.44
N THR A 9 3.44 29.10 9.89
CA THR A 9 2.13 28.95 10.54
C THR A 9 2.02 27.74 11.46
N ALA A 10 3.16 27.28 12.01
CA ALA A 10 3.26 26.11 12.88
C ALA A 10 2.88 24.76 12.23
N ASP A 11 2.97 24.64 10.89
CA ASP A 11 2.63 23.41 10.15
C ASP A 11 3.44 22.18 10.63
N GLN A 12 4.69 22.39 11.04
CA GLN A 12 5.57 21.32 11.58
C GLN A 12 5.11 20.81 12.96
N ALA A 13 4.53 21.68 13.78
CA ALA A 13 3.94 21.27 15.06
C ALA A 13 2.68 20.42 14.83
N GLY A 14 1.81 20.86 13.90
CA GLY A 14 0.61 20.11 13.52
C GLY A 14 0.92 18.72 12.95
N THR A 15 1.87 18.62 12.02
CA THR A 15 2.29 17.32 11.46
C THR A 15 2.89 16.40 12.52
N THR A 16 3.66 16.91 13.47
CA THR A 16 4.24 16.07 14.54
C THR A 16 3.17 15.54 15.49
N ALA A 17 2.19 16.36 15.86
CA ALA A 17 1.05 15.91 16.67
C ALA A 17 0.24 14.80 15.97
N LEU A 18 0.01 14.94 14.67
CA LEU A 18 -0.77 13.98 13.89
C LEU A 18 -0.03 12.65 13.67
N ARG A 19 1.27 12.69 13.34
CA ARG A 19 2.05 11.49 13.02
C ARG A 19 2.04 10.47 14.15
N LYS A 20 2.26 10.91 15.39
CA LYS A 20 2.29 10.00 16.54
C LYS A 20 0.93 9.33 16.75
N ALA A 21 -0.15 10.10 16.68
CA ALA A 21 -1.50 9.55 16.77
C ALA A 21 -1.79 8.52 15.66
N MET A 22 -1.39 8.81 14.41
CA MET A 22 -1.55 7.89 13.30
C MET A 22 -0.74 6.59 13.48
N GLU A 23 0.51 6.69 13.96
CA GLU A 23 1.35 5.52 14.28
C GLU A 23 0.74 4.66 15.39
N ASP A 24 0.30 5.28 16.48
CA ASP A 24 -0.30 4.58 17.62
C ASP A 24 -1.62 3.89 17.23
N MET A 25 -2.37 4.48 16.31
CA MET A 25 -3.58 3.90 15.72
C MET A 25 -3.29 2.90 14.58
N SER A 26 -2.02 2.57 14.33
CA SER A 26 -1.58 1.63 13.28
C SER A 26 -2.05 1.99 11.86
N TYR A 27 -2.17 3.28 11.55
CA TYR A 27 -2.41 3.71 10.17
C TYR A 27 -1.18 3.45 9.30
N ASN A 28 -1.43 3.05 8.06
CA ASN A 28 -0.38 2.98 7.05
C ASN A 28 -0.26 4.32 6.33
N PHE A 29 0.77 5.10 6.67
CA PHE A 29 1.04 6.40 6.06
C PHE A 29 2.54 6.61 5.83
N LYS A 30 2.88 7.58 4.98
CA LYS A 30 4.25 8.00 4.74
C LYS A 30 4.34 9.51 4.90
N PHE A 31 5.21 9.97 5.80
CA PHE A 31 5.49 11.40 5.96
C PHE A 31 6.53 11.85 4.94
N ILE A 32 6.16 12.82 4.11
CA ILE A 32 7.03 13.46 3.11
C ILE A 32 7.01 14.95 3.42
N TYR A 33 8.19 15.53 3.65
CA TYR A 33 8.35 16.95 3.94
C TYR A 33 9.40 17.56 3.01
N ASN A 34 9.28 18.86 2.78
CA ASN A 34 10.23 19.63 1.99
C ASN A 34 10.66 20.84 2.81
N CYS A 35 11.94 21.20 2.71
CA CYS A 35 12.42 22.47 3.25
C CYS A 35 11.94 23.63 2.37
N PRO A 36 11.71 24.83 2.94
CA PRO A 36 11.40 26.02 2.15
C PRO A 36 12.40 26.24 1.01
N GLY A 37 11.90 26.55 -0.18
CA GLY A 37 12.72 26.72 -1.38
C GLY A 37 13.23 25.43 -2.04
N SER A 38 13.00 24.27 -1.43
CA SER A 38 13.29 22.98 -2.06
C SER A 38 12.17 22.59 -3.04
N PRO A 39 12.49 21.95 -4.17
CA PRO A 39 11.47 21.41 -5.05
C PRO A 39 10.67 20.31 -4.33
N PRO A 40 9.37 20.14 -4.65
CA PRO A 40 8.55 19.10 -4.06
C PRO A 40 9.03 17.70 -4.45
N GLU A 41 8.97 16.74 -3.52
CA GLU A 41 9.37 15.35 -3.76
C GLU A 41 8.25 14.54 -4.43
N ILE A 42 7.78 14.99 -5.61
CA ILE A 42 6.63 14.42 -6.32
C ILE A 42 6.76 12.91 -6.54
N ASN A 43 7.95 12.44 -6.91
CA ASN A 43 8.21 11.01 -7.13
C ASN A 43 7.92 10.16 -5.88
N LYS A 44 8.20 10.66 -4.68
CA LYS A 44 7.92 9.92 -3.44
C LYS A 44 6.41 9.83 -3.17
N ILE A 45 5.68 10.90 -3.49
CA ILE A 45 4.22 10.96 -3.37
C ILE A 45 3.59 10.00 -4.38
N GLU A 46 4.00 10.08 -5.65
CA GLU A 46 3.47 9.24 -6.73
C GLU A 46 3.70 7.76 -6.46
N ASN A 47 4.90 7.38 -6.00
CA ASN A 47 5.21 5.99 -5.66
C ASN A 47 4.32 5.47 -4.53
N PHE A 48 4.07 6.28 -3.50
CA PHE A 48 3.16 5.90 -2.41
C PHE A 48 1.71 5.78 -2.90
N ALA A 49 1.25 6.70 -3.74
CA ALA A 49 -0.09 6.66 -4.33
C ALA A 49 -0.28 5.42 -5.22
N LYS A 50 0.71 5.06 -6.04
CA LYS A 50 0.69 3.83 -6.86
C LYS A 50 0.60 2.58 -5.99
N ALA A 51 1.39 2.51 -4.93
CA ALA A 51 1.35 1.39 -3.98
C ALA A 51 -0.02 1.29 -3.27
N ALA A 52 -0.55 2.41 -2.78
CA ALA A 52 -1.87 2.46 -2.15
C ALA A 52 -2.99 2.01 -3.10
N ARG A 53 -2.93 2.45 -4.37
CA ARG A 53 -3.84 1.98 -5.41
C ARG A 53 -3.71 0.47 -5.64
N ALA A 54 -2.49 -0.05 -5.74
CA ALA A 54 -2.27 -1.49 -5.92
C ALA A 54 -2.87 -2.30 -4.76
N VAL A 55 -2.65 -1.89 -3.51
CA VAL A 55 -3.24 -2.52 -2.33
C VAL A 55 -4.78 -2.48 -2.38
N SER A 56 -5.35 -1.32 -2.74
CA SER A 56 -6.81 -1.18 -2.87
C SER A 56 -7.40 -2.10 -3.93
N LEU A 57 -6.72 -2.29 -5.06
CA LEU A 57 -7.17 -3.17 -6.13
C LEU A 57 -7.01 -4.65 -5.75
N LEU A 58 -5.88 -5.03 -5.15
CA LEU A 58 -5.61 -6.40 -4.75
C LEU A 58 -6.60 -6.89 -3.68
N LYS A 59 -7.01 -6.03 -2.76
CA LYS A 59 -7.97 -6.34 -1.68
C LYS A 59 -9.31 -6.90 -2.18
N CYS A 60 -9.74 -6.50 -3.37
CA CYS A 60 -10.99 -6.95 -3.97
C CYS A 60 -10.78 -7.88 -5.18
N SER A 61 -9.54 -8.29 -5.45
CA SER A 61 -9.22 -9.09 -6.63
C SER A 61 -9.52 -10.57 -6.40
N LYS A 62 -9.96 -11.23 -7.48
CA LYS A 62 -10.20 -12.66 -7.53
C LYS A 62 -9.36 -13.26 -8.65
N ILE A 63 -8.80 -14.43 -8.38
CA ILE A 63 -7.98 -15.20 -9.32
C ILE A 63 -8.69 -16.52 -9.54
N GLY A 64 -9.12 -16.78 -10.77
CA GLY A 64 -9.62 -18.09 -11.15
C GLY A 64 -8.46 -19.06 -11.38
N MET A 65 -8.49 -20.21 -10.73
CA MET A 65 -7.50 -21.27 -10.91
C MET A 65 -8.20 -22.53 -11.41
N MET A 66 -7.87 -22.96 -12.62
CA MET A 66 -8.41 -24.20 -13.18
C MET A 66 -7.58 -25.39 -12.68
N GLY A 67 -8.19 -26.28 -11.90
CA GLY A 67 -7.49 -27.37 -11.23
C GLY A 67 -6.53 -26.86 -10.14
N PHE A 68 -5.46 -27.63 -9.86
CA PHE A 68 -4.47 -27.28 -8.84
C PHE A 68 -3.05 -27.25 -9.43
N ARG A 69 -2.07 -26.81 -8.64
CA ARG A 69 -0.67 -26.78 -9.07
C ARG A 69 -0.22 -28.16 -9.56
N ASP A 70 0.70 -28.16 -10.51
CA ASP A 70 1.34 -29.40 -10.96
C ASP A 70 2.17 -30.03 -9.82
N MET A 71 2.34 -31.35 -9.91
CA MET A 71 3.08 -32.16 -8.96
C MET A 71 4.50 -31.62 -8.77
N ASN A 72 4.96 -31.58 -7.52
CA ASN A 72 6.30 -31.12 -7.14
C ASN A 72 6.68 -29.66 -7.50
N LEU A 73 5.76 -28.83 -8.03
CA LEU A 73 6.00 -27.39 -8.21
C LEU A 73 5.80 -26.59 -6.92
N TYR A 74 6.70 -26.80 -5.96
CA TYR A 74 6.61 -26.17 -4.62
C TYR A 74 6.57 -24.65 -4.64
N ALA A 75 7.25 -24.00 -5.60
CA ALA A 75 7.29 -22.54 -5.74
C ALA A 75 5.93 -21.92 -6.15
N THR A 76 5.00 -22.74 -6.67
CA THR A 76 3.66 -22.30 -7.10
C THR A 76 2.60 -22.53 -6.03
N LEU A 77 2.95 -23.20 -4.92
CA LEU A 77 2.05 -23.40 -3.81
C LEU A 77 1.81 -22.08 -3.07
N PHE A 78 0.56 -21.85 -2.67
CA PHE A 78 0.19 -20.72 -1.83
C PHE A 78 -0.73 -21.20 -0.70
N ASP A 79 -0.77 -20.41 0.37
CA ASP A 79 -1.76 -20.55 1.45
C ASP A 79 -2.82 -19.47 1.29
N GLY A 80 -4.07 -19.86 1.04
CA GLY A 80 -5.16 -18.93 0.73
C GLY A 80 -5.47 -17.95 1.87
N VAL A 81 -5.39 -18.39 3.12
CA VAL A 81 -5.64 -17.53 4.29
C VAL A 81 -4.56 -16.47 4.44
N SER A 82 -3.29 -16.86 4.34
CA SER A 82 -2.14 -15.93 4.32
C SER A 82 -2.21 -14.98 3.14
N LEU A 83 -2.58 -15.46 1.95
CA LEU A 83 -2.72 -14.63 0.74
C LEU A 83 -3.80 -13.54 0.96
N ARG A 84 -5.00 -13.93 1.39
CA ARG A 84 -6.11 -13.00 1.64
C ARG A 84 -5.81 -12.01 2.76
N SER A 85 -5.19 -12.46 3.84
CA SER A 85 -4.89 -11.60 5.00
C SER A 85 -3.74 -10.62 4.76
N LYS A 86 -2.70 -11.01 4.01
CA LYS A 86 -1.50 -10.17 3.81
C LYS A 86 -1.59 -9.26 2.60
N ILE A 87 -2.08 -9.76 1.47
CA ILE A 87 -2.07 -9.01 0.21
C ILE A 87 -3.47 -8.78 -0.38
N GLY A 88 -4.46 -9.63 -0.05
CA GLY A 88 -5.86 -9.39 -0.38
C GLY A 88 -6.53 -10.27 -1.45
N PRO A 89 -5.84 -10.77 -2.50
CA PRO A 89 -6.47 -11.62 -3.50
C PRO A 89 -7.04 -12.90 -2.92
N GLU A 90 -8.10 -13.37 -3.56
CA GLU A 90 -8.73 -14.65 -3.32
C GLU A 90 -8.61 -15.54 -4.55
N VAL A 91 -8.25 -16.80 -4.35
CA VAL A 91 -8.11 -17.77 -5.43
C VAL A 91 -9.31 -18.71 -5.40
N GLU A 92 -10.11 -18.66 -6.46
CA GLU A 92 -11.26 -19.54 -6.66
C GLU A 92 -10.86 -20.67 -7.58
N VAL A 93 -10.84 -21.89 -7.04
CA VAL A 93 -10.52 -23.10 -7.81
C VAL A 93 -11.78 -23.62 -8.47
N PHE A 94 -11.71 -23.87 -9.77
CA PHE A 94 -12.81 -24.46 -10.56
C PHE A 94 -12.30 -25.62 -11.40
N GLU A 95 -13.19 -26.54 -11.71
CA GLU A 95 -12.88 -27.69 -12.55
C GLU A 95 -12.92 -27.31 -14.03
N MET A 96 -12.06 -27.93 -14.84
CA MET A 96 -12.03 -27.67 -16.28
C MET A 96 -13.40 -27.92 -16.95
N LEU A 97 -14.14 -28.91 -16.45
CA LEU A 97 -15.47 -29.26 -16.94
C LEU A 97 -16.58 -28.28 -16.51
N GLU A 98 -16.30 -27.30 -15.64
CA GLU A 98 -17.26 -26.24 -15.28
C GLU A 98 -17.26 -25.09 -16.29
N ILE A 99 -16.24 -24.99 -17.16
CA ILE A 99 -16.11 -23.97 -18.20
C ILE A 99 -16.21 -24.66 -19.57
N ILE A 100 -17.45 -24.92 -20.02
CA ILE A 100 -17.79 -25.49 -21.33
C ILE A 100 -18.56 -24.46 -22.14
#